data_AF-A0A194PX55-F1
#
_entry.id   AF-A0A194PX55-F1
#
_cell.length_a   1.000
_cell.length_b   1.000
_cell.length_c   1.000
_cell.angle_alpha   90.00
_cell.angle_beta   90.00
_cell.angle_gamma   90.00
#
_symmetry.space_group_name_H-M   'P 1'
#
loop_
_entity.id
_entity.type
_entity.pdbx_description
1 polymer ?
#
loop_
_entity_poly.entity_id
_entity_poly.type
_entity_poly.pdbx_seq_one_letter_code
_entity_poly.pdbx_strand_id
1 'polypeptide(L)' 'MREEHLAARLCTWRRSVAAEMKAIGLTWPETKRRAQDRANWRRTVDALCPTAGT' A
#
# COMPACT_ATOMS: atom_id res chain seq x y z
N MET A 1 -1.88 13.50 14.90
CA MET A 1 -2.66 12.64 15.81
C MET A 1 -4.17 12.75 15.64
N ARG A 2 -4.87 13.89 15.82
CA ARG A 2 -6.35 13.95 15.60
C ARG A 2 -6.78 14.19 14.15
N GLU A 3 -6.02 14.98 13.40
CA GLU A 3 -6.31 15.33 12.00
C GLU A 3 -6.08 14.16 11.02
N GLU A 4 -5.11 13.27 11.31
CA GLU A 4 -4.78 12.12 10.45
C GLU A 4 -5.91 11.07 10.41
N HIS A 5 -6.61 10.89 11.52
CA HIS A 5 -7.72 9.94 11.64
C HIS A 5 -8.98 10.41 10.91
N LEU A 6 -9.17 11.73 10.75
CA LEU A 6 -10.27 12.27 9.95
C LEU A 6 -9.99 12.14 8.45
N ALA A 7 -8.74 12.36 8.03
CA ALA A 7 -8.30 12.13 6.66
C ALA A 7 -8.39 10.64 6.26
N ALA A 8 -8.07 9.72 7.18
CA ALA A 8 -8.22 8.28 6.95
C ALA A 8 -9.68 7.84 6.71
N ARG A 9 -10.66 8.55 7.29
CA ARG A 9 -12.10 8.23 7.13
C ARG A 9 -12.70 8.74 5.82
N LEU A 10 -12.08 9.72 5.16
CA LEU A 10 -12.51 10.27 3.86
C LEU A 10 -11.70 9.71 2.68
N CYS A 11 -10.57 9.04 2.95
CA CYS A 11 -9.82 8.29 1.97
C CYS A 11 -10.58 7.01 1.58
N THR A 12 -10.94 6.88 0.31
CA THR A 12 -11.41 5.60 -0.22
C THR A 12 -10.29 4.57 -0.11
N TRP A 13 -10.64 3.29 0.06
CA TRP A 13 -9.68 2.19 0.08
C TRP A 13 -8.64 2.29 -1.05
N ARG A 14 -9.07 2.65 -2.26
CA ARG A 14 -8.18 2.85 -3.42
C ARG A 14 -7.14 3.94 -3.21
N ARG A 15 -7.50 5.06 -2.59
CA ARG A 15 -6.55 6.17 -2.32
C ARG A 15 -5.53 5.77 -1.27
N SER A 16 -5.95 5.07 -0.22
CA SER A 16 -5.04 4.55 0.80
C SER A 16 -4.01 3.59 0.20
N VAL A 17 -4.49 2.59 -0.54
CA VAL A 17 -3.59 1.63 -1.22
C VAL A 17 -2.67 2.34 -2.21
N ALA A 18 -3.16 3.31 -2.99
CA ALA A 18 -2.30 4.05 -3.92
C ALA A 18 -1.22 4.88 -3.19
N ALA A 19 -1.53 5.45 -2.02
CA ALA A 19 -0.56 6.18 -1.22
C ALA A 19 0.51 5.26 -0.62
N GLU A 20 0.11 4.11 -0.08
CA GLU A 20 1.02 3.08 0.43
C GLU A 20 1.95 2.55 -0.66
N MET A 21 1.42 2.25 -1.83
CA MET A 21 2.22 1.81 -2.99
C MET A 21 3.20 2.88 -3.46
N LYS A 22 2.81 4.15 -3.42
CA LYS A 22 3.71 5.26 -3.73
C LYS A 22 4.84 5.38 -2.72
N ALA A 23 4.59 5.09 -1.43
CA ALA A 23 5.61 5.12 -0.39
C ALA A 23 6.74 4.11 -0.64
N ILE A 24 6.46 2.98 -1.29
CA ILE A 24 7.45 1.99 -1.72
C ILE A 24 7.91 2.18 -3.19
N GLY A 25 7.66 3.36 -3.77
CA GLY A 25 8.16 3.73 -5.10
C GLY A 25 7.37 3.19 -6.27
N LEU A 26 6.14 2.69 -6.06
CA LEU A 26 5.33 2.08 -7.11
C LEU A 26 4.26 3.02 -7.65
N THR A 27 4.07 2.95 -8.97
CA THR A 27 2.94 3.59 -9.65
C THR A 27 1.72 2.68 -9.65
N TRP A 28 0.51 3.26 -9.70
CA TRP A 28 -0.74 2.49 -9.74
C TRP A 28 -0.81 1.45 -10.90
N PRO A 29 -0.37 1.77 -12.15
CA PRO A 29 -0.29 0.76 -13.21
C PRO A 29 0.65 -0.40 -12.87
N GLU A 30 1.80 -0.12 -12.25
CA GLU A 30 2.76 -1.14 -11.85
C GLU A 30 2.23 -2.01 -10.71
N THR A 31 1.56 -1.43 -9.72
CA THR A 31 0.85 -2.18 -8.66
C THR A 31 -0.17 -3.14 -9.26
N LYS A 32 -0.99 -2.68 -10.23
CA LYS A 32 -1.97 -3.56 -10.89
C LYS A 32 -1.30 -4.73 -11.60
N ARG A 33 -0.16 -4.49 -12.27
CA ARG A 33 0.63 -5.56 -12.92
C ARG A 33 1.20 -6.54 -11.90
N ARG A 34 1.77 -6.04 -10.78
CA ARG A 34 2.33 -6.90 -9.72
C ARG A 34 1.26 -7.68 -8.97
N ALA A 35 0.05 -7.15 -8.80
CA ALA A 35 -1.06 -7.85 -8.16
C ALA A 35 -1.52 -9.09 -8.95
N GLN A 36 -1.24 -9.15 -10.25
CA GLN A 36 -1.51 -10.34 -11.08
C GLN A 36 -0.46 -11.44 -10.92
N ASP A 37 0.74 -11.09 -10.43
CA ASP A 37 1.81 -12.03 -10.11
C ASP A 37 1.83 -12.28 -8.60
N ARG A 38 1.43 -13.48 -8.17
CA ARG A 38 1.31 -13.81 -6.75
C ARG A 38 2.63 -13.67 -5.98
N ALA A 39 3.77 -14.03 -6.58
CA ALA A 39 5.06 -13.97 -5.91
C ALA A 39 5.54 -12.52 -5.77
N ASN A 40 5.36 -11.72 -6.83
CA ASN A 40 5.70 -10.31 -6.81
C ASN A 40 4.76 -9.51 -5.89
N TRP A 41 3.48 -9.87 -5.86
CA TRP A 41 2.51 -9.31 -4.92
C TRP A 41 2.91 -9.58 -3.47
N ARG A 42 3.32 -10.81 -3.13
CA ARG A 42 3.80 -11.14 -1.77
C ARG A 42 4.97 -10.24 -1.37
N ARG A 43 5.99 -10.10 -2.22
CA ARG A 43 7.15 -9.23 -1.95
C ARG A 43 6.75 -7.76 -1.77
N THR A 44 5.76 -7.30 -2.54
CA THR A 44 5.20 -5.95 -2.43
C THR A 44 4.50 -5.75 -1.07
N VAL A 45 3.71 -6.73 -0.62
CA VAL A 45 3.05 -6.71 0.69
C VAL A 45 4.06 -6.76 1.83
N ASP A 46 5.09 -7.58 1.74
CA ASP A 46 6.13 -7.68 2.77
C ASP A 46 6.92 -6.36 2.92
N ALA A 47 7.09 -5.59 1.83
CA ALA A 47 7.69 -4.26 1.89
C ALA A 47 6.78 -3.21 2.55
N LEU A 48 5.45 -3.38 2.45
CA LEU A 48 4.46 -2.49 3.07
C LEU A 48 4.19 -2.83 4.54
N CYS A 49 4.21 -4.12 4.85
CA CYS A 49 3.99 -4.66 6.18
C CYS A 49 5.18 -5.54 6.55
N PRO A 50 6.32 -4.94 6.95
CA PRO A 50 7.48 -5.72 7.35
C PRO A 50 7.12 -6.55 8.58
N THR A 51 7.12 -7.87 8.45
CA THR A 51 6.86 -8.85 9.53
C THR A 51 8.00 -8.90 10.57
N ALA A 52 8.78 -7.83 10.73
CA ALA A 52 9.72 -7.70 11.82
C ALA A 52 8.92 -7.44 13.10
N GLY A 53 8.49 -8.54 13.74
CA GLY A 53 7.97 -8.52 15.09
C GLY A 53 9.01 -7.90 16.03
N THR A 54 8.57 -6.90 16.79
CA THR A 54 9.00 -6.75 18.18
C THR A 54 8.11 -7.64 19.03
#